data_AF-A0AA41QAN9-F1
#
_entry.id   AF-A0AA41QAN9-F1
#
_cell.length_a   1.000
_cell.length_b   1.000
_cell.length_c   1.000
_cell.angle_alpha   90.00
_cell.angle_beta   90.00
_cell.angle_gamma   90.00
#
_symmetry.space_group_name_H-M   'P 1'
#
loop_
_entity.id
_entity.type
_entity.pdbx_description
1 polymer ?
#
loop_
_entity_poly.entity_id
_entity_poly.type
_entity_poly.pdbx_seq_one_letter_code
_entity_poly.pdbx_strand_id
1 'polypeptide(L)'
;MTGSPPPVELLREVRALAEDLHPRLHPVSVRVRLSGSGPALASCEVWTGDGDALLAHRADLPAAVGATMLDLERALVIAGYVYDLTPDGRPKYRYDNRGGLYTLDVTRPW
;
A
#
# COMPACT_ATOMS: atom_id res chain seq x y z
N MET A 1 16.78 -1.06 -13.68
CA MET A 1 15.43 -1.00 -14.30
C MET A 1 14.89 0.41 -14.18
N THR A 2 15.01 1.22 -15.24
CA THR A 2 14.42 2.57 -15.31
C THR A 2 12.99 2.44 -15.81
N GLY A 3 12.04 2.19 -14.91
CA GLY A 3 10.62 2.29 -15.24
C GLY A 3 10.12 3.72 -15.03
N SER A 4 9.02 4.07 -15.71
CA SER A 4 8.37 5.37 -15.57
C SER A 4 8.11 5.71 -14.10
N PRO A 5 8.28 6.98 -13.68
CA PRO A 5 7.90 7.40 -12.34
C PRO A 5 6.40 7.14 -12.10
N PRO A 6 5.98 6.88 -10.86
CA PRO A 6 4.57 6.72 -10.56
C PRO A 6 3.80 8.00 -10.92
N PRO A 7 2.49 7.92 -11.18
CA PRO A 7 1.64 9.08 -11.38
C PRO A 7 1.82 10.10 -10.25
N VAL A 8 1.98 11.39 -10.60
CA VAL A 8 2.31 12.45 -9.64
C VAL A 8 1.28 12.56 -8.52
N GLU A 9 0.00 12.41 -8.85
CA GLU A 9 -1.09 12.47 -7.86
C GLU A 9 -1.04 11.29 -6.89
N LEU A 10 -0.76 10.07 -7.38
CA LEU A 10 -0.58 8.90 -6.52
C LEU A 10 0.60 9.11 -5.56
N LEU A 11 1.72 9.62 -6.06
CA LEU A 11 2.87 9.92 -5.22
C LEU A 11 2.54 10.98 -4.16
N ARG A 12 1.77 12.01 -4.51
CA ARG A 12 1.35 13.06 -3.59
C ARG A 12 0.44 12.51 -2.49
N GLU A 13 -0.57 11.71 -2.84
CA GLU A 13 -1.49 11.11 -1.86
C GLU A 13 -0.75 10.17 -0.89
N VAL A 14 0.15 9.31 -1.40
CA VAL A 14 0.90 8.38 -0.55
C VAL A 14 1.84 9.12 0.40
N ARG A 15 2.43 10.24 -0.03
CA ARG A 15 3.25 11.10 0.85
C ARG A 15 2.41 11.80 1.92
N ALA A 16 1.29 12.39 1.53
CA ALA A 16 0.38 13.05 2.48
C ALA A 16 -0.10 12.04 3.55
N LEU A 17 -0.46 10.83 3.12
CA LEU A 17 -0.82 9.75 4.03
C LEU A 17 0.33 9.38 4.97
N ALA A 18 1.57 9.29 4.46
CA ALA A 18 2.74 9.00 5.27
C ALA A 18 3.06 10.09 6.31
N GLU A 19 2.67 11.34 6.06
CA GLU A 19 2.82 12.46 7.00
C GLU A 19 1.69 12.49 8.04
N ASP A 20 0.48 12.10 7.67
CA ASP A 20 -0.70 12.07 8.54
C ASP A 20 -0.70 10.86 9.49
N LEU A 21 -0.19 9.71 9.04
CA LEU A 21 -0.12 8.50 9.85
C LEU A 21 0.92 8.62 10.97
N HIS A 22 0.43 8.59 12.21
CA HIS A 22 1.29 8.62 13.40
C HIS A 22 2.26 7.41 13.41
N PRO A 23 3.55 7.58 13.77
CA PRO A 23 4.57 6.52 13.77
C PRO A 23 4.33 5.32 14.69
N ARG A 24 3.23 5.29 15.45
CA ARG A 24 2.82 4.15 16.29
C ARG A 24 1.77 3.27 15.63
N LEU A 25 1.21 3.73 14.50
CA LEU A 25 0.20 2.98 13.75
C LEU A 25 0.91 1.91 12.92
N HIS A 26 1.17 0.78 13.56
CA HIS A 26 1.69 -0.44 12.96
C HIS A 26 0.84 -1.65 13.34
N PRO A 27 0.57 -2.57 12.41
CA PRO A 27 1.03 -2.60 11.01
C PRO A 27 0.21 -1.71 10.05
N VAL A 28 0.78 -1.39 8.89
CA VAL A 28 0.07 -0.76 7.77
C VAL A 28 -0.18 -1.82 6.70
N SER A 29 -1.44 -2.05 6.33
CA SER A 29 -1.82 -2.96 5.25
C SER A 29 -2.40 -2.14 4.08
N VAL A 30 -1.79 -2.26 2.91
CA VAL A 30 -2.29 -1.68 1.66
C VAL A 30 -3.10 -2.74 0.91
N ARG A 31 -4.38 -2.49 0.73
CA ARG A 31 -5.32 -3.40 0.09
C ARG A 31 -5.72 -2.88 -1.27
N VAL A 32 -5.55 -3.72 -2.29
CA VAL A 32 -5.75 -3.33 -3.69
C VAL A 32 -6.56 -4.38 -4.43
N ARG A 33 -7.38 -3.92 -5.38
CA ARG A 33 -8.12 -4.77 -6.29
C ARG A 33 -7.70 -4.47 -7.72
N LEU A 34 -7.48 -5.49 -8.53
CA LEU A 34 -7.21 -5.33 -9.97
C LEU A 34 -8.49 -5.11 -10.79
N SER A 35 -8.39 -4.36 -11.88
CA SER A 35 -9.46 -4.19 -12.85
C SER A 35 -9.45 -5.34 -13.86
N GLY A 36 -10.35 -6.31 -13.69
CA GLY A 36 -10.45 -7.47 -14.58
C GLY A 36 -9.18 -8.30 -14.58
N SER A 37 -8.65 -8.62 -15.77
CA SER A 37 -7.40 -9.37 -15.95
C SER A 37 -6.17 -8.49 -16.22
N GLY A 38 -6.34 -7.16 -16.24
CA GLY A 38 -5.27 -6.20 -16.51
C GLY A 38 -4.45 -5.83 -15.27
N PRO A 39 -3.29 -5.16 -15.45
CA PRO A 39 -2.43 -4.75 -14.34
C PRO A 39 -2.92 -3.51 -13.60
N ALA A 40 -3.98 -2.85 -14.10
CA ALA A 40 -4.50 -1.63 -13.53
C ALA A 40 -5.31 -1.90 -12.27
N LEU A 41 -5.25 -0.99 -11.30
CA LEU A 41 -5.99 -1.07 -10.05
C LEU A 41 -7.41 -0.54 -10.24
N ALA A 42 -8.38 -1.29 -9.75
CA ALA A 42 -9.78 -0.87 -9.61
C ALA A 42 -10.02 -0.11 -8.31
N SER A 43 -9.26 -0.41 -7.25
CA SER A 43 -9.33 0.28 -5.97
C SER A 43 -8.04 0.10 -5.17
N CYS A 44 -7.73 1.06 -4.30
CA CYS A 44 -6.66 0.99 -3.32
C CYS A 44 -7.13 1.59 -2.00
N GLU A 45 -6.81 0.93 -0.91
CA GLU A 45 -7.15 1.34 0.45
C GLU A 45 -5.95 1.09 1.35
N VAL A 46 -5.71 1.96 2.31
CA VAL A 46 -4.68 1.78 3.34
C VAL A 46 -5.38 1.61 4.67
N TRP A 47 -4.97 0.58 5.39
CA TRP A 47 -5.47 0.20 6.68
C TRP A 47 -4.31 0.28 7.67
N THR A 48 -4.49 0.93 8.80
CA THR A 48 -3.51 0.91 9.89
C THR A 48 -4.14 0.36 11.16
N GLY A 49 -3.35 -0.31 11.98
CA GLY A 49 -3.72 -0.68 13.35
C GLY A 49 -2.72 -0.09 14.33
N ASP A 50 -3.12 0.02 15.60
CA ASP A 50 -2.18 0.17 16.72
C ASP A 50 -2.11 -1.18 17.43
N GLY A 51 -0.91 -1.62 17.82
CA GLY A 51 -0.67 -2.89 18.50
C GLY A 51 -1.49 -3.07 19.79
N ASP A 52 -1.98 -1.97 20.38
CA ASP A 52 -2.82 -1.96 21.59
C ASP A 52 -4.28 -1.50 21.37
N ALA A 53 -4.71 -1.04 20.19
CA ALA A 53 -6.03 -0.39 20.03
C ALA A 53 -6.97 -1.01 18.98
N LEU A 54 -8.25 -1.09 19.37
CA LEU A 54 -9.45 -1.40 18.58
C LEU A 54 -9.70 -0.46 17.37
N LEU A 55 -8.83 0.51 17.10
CA LEU A 55 -9.02 1.51 16.06
C LEU A 55 -8.19 1.15 14.83
N ALA A 56 -8.89 0.67 13.79
CA ALA A 56 -8.34 0.60 12.45
C ALA A 56 -8.59 1.92 11.72
N HIS A 57 -7.55 2.67 11.35
CA HIS A 57 -7.73 3.78 10.41
C HIS A 57 -7.77 3.20 8.99
N ARG A 58 -8.87 3.46 8.28
CA ARG A 58 -8.99 3.20 6.84
C ARG A 58 -8.93 4.53 6.09
N ALA A 59 -8.10 4.59 5.06
CA ALA A 59 -8.10 5.67 4.06
C ALA A 59 -8.20 5.05 2.65
N ASP A 60 -9.08 5.58 1.81
CA ASP A 60 -9.11 5.20 0.39
C ASP A 60 -8.06 6.03 -0.37
N LEU A 61 -7.40 5.43 -1.37
CA LEU A 61 -6.42 6.09 -2.26
C LEU A 61 -6.98 6.19 -3.69
N PRO A 62 -7.84 7.17 -3.98
CA PRO A 62 -8.50 7.29 -5.28
C PRO A 62 -7.51 7.53 -6.43
N ALA A 63 -6.38 8.21 -6.21
CA ALA A 63 -5.38 8.42 -7.26
C ALA A 63 -4.67 7.13 -7.71
N ALA A 64 -4.85 6.02 -6.99
CA ALA A 64 -4.33 4.72 -7.38
C ALA A 64 -5.19 4.03 -8.45
N VAL A 65 -6.45 4.43 -8.64
CA VAL A 65 -7.34 3.83 -9.64
C VAL A 65 -6.78 4.09 -11.04
N GLY A 66 -6.63 3.01 -11.82
CA GLY A 66 -6.00 3.06 -13.15
C GLY A 66 -4.47 3.02 -13.15
N ALA A 67 -3.81 3.24 -12.01
CA ALA A 67 -2.37 2.99 -11.85
C ALA A 67 -2.09 1.48 -11.82
N THR A 68 -0.82 1.08 -11.90
CA THR A 68 -0.44 -0.34 -11.74
C THR A 68 0.03 -0.65 -10.32
N MET A 69 0.09 -1.94 -9.97
CA MET A 69 0.75 -2.39 -8.73
C MET A 69 2.18 -1.84 -8.61
N LEU A 70 2.93 -1.82 -9.71
CA LEU A 70 4.32 -1.34 -9.72
C LEU A 70 4.42 0.17 -9.46
N ASP A 71 3.46 0.95 -9.94
CA ASP A 71 3.40 2.40 -9.65
C ASP A 71 3.14 2.63 -8.16
N LEU A 72 2.21 1.87 -7.58
CA LEU A 72 1.91 1.94 -6.15
C LEU A 72 3.11 1.54 -5.29
N GLU A 73 3.78 0.43 -5.60
CA GLU A 73 4.99 0.00 -4.90
C GLU A 73 6.09 1.07 -4.95
N ARG A 74 6.29 1.69 -6.11
CA ARG A 74 7.25 2.81 -6.25
C ARG A 74 6.86 3.99 -5.39
N ALA A 75 5.59 4.39 -5.38
CA ALA A 75 5.11 5.49 -4.56
C ALA A 75 5.31 5.22 -3.06
N LEU A 76 5.00 4.00 -2.60
CA LEU A 76 5.22 3.56 -1.22
C LEU A 76 6.70 3.62 -0.83
N VAL A 77 7.59 3.07 -1.66
CA VAL A 77 9.04 3.10 -1.43
C VAL A 77 9.57 4.54 -1.38
N ILE A 78 9.12 5.42 -2.28
CA ILE A 78 9.53 6.84 -2.27
C ILE A 78 9.02 7.56 -1.02
N ALA A 79 7.88 7.17 -0.46
CA ALA A 79 7.36 7.69 0.80
C ALA A 79 8.05 7.08 2.05
N GLY A 80 9.00 6.16 1.86
CA GLY A 80 9.79 5.55 2.92
C GLY A 80 9.19 4.27 3.50
N TYR A 81 8.12 3.73 2.91
CA TYR A 81 7.61 2.42 3.30
C TYR A 81 8.51 1.30 2.79
N VAL A 82 8.61 0.23 3.58
CA VAL A 82 9.25 -1.03 3.25
C VAL A 82 8.27 -2.17 3.50
N TYR A 83 8.46 -3.28 2.80
CA TYR A 83 7.69 -4.49 3.08
C TYR A 83 7.96 -5.02 4.48
N ASP A 84 6.89 -5.38 5.20
CA ASP A 84 7.05 -6.25 6.34
C ASP A 84 7.52 -7.62 5.87
N LEU A 85 8.48 -8.19 6.59
CA LEU A 85 9.05 -9.48 6.23
C LEU A 85 8.53 -10.60 7.13
N THR A 86 8.39 -11.79 6.57
CA THR A 86 8.24 -13.05 7.28
C THR A 86 9.55 -13.41 8.01
N PRO A 87 9.56 -14.36 8.97
CA PRO A 87 10.79 -14.79 9.64
C PRO A 87 11.89 -15.30 8.70
N ASP A 88 11.53 -15.80 7.51
CA ASP A 88 12.44 -16.24 6.45
C ASP A 88 12.81 -15.12 5.45
N GLY A 89 12.44 -13.87 5.74
CA GLY A 89 12.87 -12.69 4.99
C GLY A 89 12.08 -12.37 3.72
N ARG A 90 10.88 -12.95 3.55
CA ARG A 90 10.02 -12.69 2.38
C ARG A 90 9.00 -11.60 2.67
N PRO A 91 8.62 -10.76 1.68
CA PRO A 91 7.52 -9.81 1.86
C PRO A 91 6.24 -10.51 2.32
N LYS A 92 5.61 -9.96 3.36
CA LYS A 92 4.27 -10.35 3.79
C LYS A 92 3.25 -9.75 2.84
N TYR A 93 2.68 -10.61 2.01
CA TYR A 93 1.53 -10.27 1.19
C TYR A 93 0.52 -11.40 1.21
N ARG A 94 -0.75 -11.04 0.99
CA ARG A 94 -1.86 -11.98 0.87
C ARG A 94 -2.57 -11.74 -0.45
N TYR A 95 -2.94 -12.82 -1.13
CA TYR A 95 -3.72 -12.76 -2.35
C TYR A 95 -4.97 -13.62 -2.21
N ASP A 96 -6.14 -13.00 -2.36
CA ASP A 96 -7.42 -13.68 -2.41
C ASP A 96 -7.89 -13.78 -3.87
N ASN A 97 -7.78 -14.99 -4.40
CA ASN A 97 -8.18 -15.38 -5.74
C ASN A 97 -9.67 -15.15 -6.05
N ARG A 98 -10.55 -15.06 -5.03
CA ARG A 98 -12.00 -14.91 -5.25
C ARG A 98 -12.42 -13.50 -5.65
N GLY A 99 -11.53 -12.52 -5.54
CA GLY A 99 -11.88 -11.11 -5.83
C GLY A 99 -10.76 -10.27 -6.42
N GLY A 100 -9.66 -10.89 -6.88
CA GLY A 100 -8.50 -10.17 -7.39
C GLY A 100 -7.89 -9.21 -6.36
N LEU A 101 -7.97 -9.60 -5.08
CA LEU A 101 -7.65 -8.75 -3.95
C LEU A 101 -6.25 -9.09 -3.45
N TYR A 102 -5.37 -8.10 -3.45
CA TYR A 102 -4.03 -8.20 -2.90
C TYR A 102 -3.95 -7.34 -1.64
N THR A 103 -3.24 -7.83 -0.63
CA THR A 103 -2.90 -7.08 0.57
C THR A 103 -1.39 -7.12 0.74
N LEU A 104 -0.78 -5.95 0.87
CA LEU A 104 0.65 -5.75 1.10
C LEU A 104 0.81 -5.22 2.52
N ASP A 105 1.56 -5.93 3.36
CA ASP A 105 1.89 -5.42 4.69
C ASP A 105 3.20 -4.63 4.59
N VAL A 106 3.16 -3.38 5.02
CA VAL A 106 4.28 -2.43 4.95
C VAL A 106 4.48 -1.72 6.28
N THR A 107 5.70 -1.27 6.52
CA THR A 107 6.07 -0.44 7.65
C THR A 107 6.98 0.70 7.19
N ARG A 108 7.10 1.73 8.02
CA ARG A 108 8.04 2.83 7.79
C ARG A 108 9.11 2.74 8.88
N PRO A 109 10.37 2.41 8.55
CA PRO A 109 11.45 2.43 9.54
C PRO A 109 11.64 3.88 10.01
N TRP A 110 11.63 4.09 11.32
CA TRP A 110 11.84 5.41 11.93
C TRP A 110 13.28 5.91 11.77
#